data_AF-A0A6J7TU11-F1
#
_entry.id   AF-A0A6J7TU11-F1
#
_cell.length_a   1.000
_cell.length_b   1.000
_cell.length_c   1.000
_cell.angle_alpha   90.00
_cell.angle_beta   90.00
_cell.angle_gamma   90.00
#
_symmetry.space_group_name_H-M   'P 1'
#
loop_
_entity.id
_entity.type
_entity.pdbx_description
1 polymer ?
#
loop_
_entity_poly.entity_id
_entity_poly.type
_entity_poly.pdbx_seq_one_letter_code
_entity_poly.pdbx_strand_id
1 'polypeptide(L)'
;MQLRDAEWDLATYPSLKHREQVVMRFCSEDKVPMVRIHSECFTGDVVHSQRCDCGQQLDASIAAIEAYGCGYIIYIRDHEGRGIGLTEKLKAYILQNEGLDTVDANLKLGHVVDSRDWSEAIAILKNLGVSAIKLLTNNPEKVKAVADSGIACEQLSLSVEPNEFNKKYLATKAERLGHTASQQSGGK
;
A
#
# COMPACT_ATOMS: atom_id res chain seq x y z
N MET A 1 -15.93 9.32 -11.15
CA MET A 1 -15.13 8.48 -12.09
C MET A 1 -15.60 7.05 -11.97
N GLN A 2 -16.07 6.45 -13.06
CA GLN A 2 -16.51 5.05 -13.04
C GLN A 2 -15.31 4.10 -12.91
N LEU A 3 -15.29 3.27 -11.87
CA LEU A 3 -14.36 2.16 -11.67
C LEU A 3 -15.15 0.86 -11.64
N ARG A 4 -14.97 0.02 -12.67
CA ARG A 4 -15.70 -1.24 -12.81
C ARG A 4 -17.20 -1.01 -12.61
N ASP A 5 -17.71 -1.38 -11.44
CA ASP A 5 -19.13 -1.42 -11.10
C ASP A 5 -19.60 -0.23 -10.25
N ALA A 6 -18.70 0.66 -9.82
CA ALA A 6 -19.02 1.79 -8.92
C ALA A 6 -18.44 3.13 -9.38
N GLU A 7 -19.10 4.22 -9.02
CA GLU A 7 -18.59 5.58 -9.23
C GLU A 7 -17.80 6.06 -8.01
N TRP A 8 -16.57 6.53 -8.26
CA TRP A 8 -15.64 7.03 -7.26
C TRP A 8 -15.34 8.52 -7.47
N ASP A 9 -15.25 9.27 -6.38
CA ASP A 9 -14.74 10.65 -6.39
C ASP A 9 -13.21 10.63 -6.37
N LEU A 10 -12.58 11.44 -7.22
CA LEU A 10 -11.13 11.57 -7.26
C LEU A 10 -10.72 13.02 -6.99
N ALA A 11 -9.69 13.16 -6.16
CA ALA A 11 -9.02 14.42 -5.89
C ALA A 11 -7.51 14.20 -5.90
N THR A 12 -6.77 15.29 -6.08
CA THR A 12 -5.32 15.30 -5.88
C THR A 12 -4.98 16.12 -4.64
N TYR A 13 -3.89 15.74 -3.98
CA TYR A 13 -3.35 16.43 -2.82
C TYR A 13 -1.95 16.95 -3.17
N PRO A 14 -1.71 18.27 -3.14
CA PRO A 14 -0.41 18.82 -3.46
C PRO A 14 0.62 18.43 -2.38
N SER A 15 1.69 17.74 -2.79
CA SER A 15 2.83 17.41 -1.95
C SER A 15 3.86 18.55 -1.95
N LEU A 16 4.55 18.71 -0.81
CA LEU A 16 5.73 19.57 -0.71
C LEU A 16 6.98 18.93 -1.37
N LYS A 17 6.96 17.61 -1.60
CA LYS A 17 8.06 16.78 -2.13
C LYS A 17 7.96 16.50 -3.64
N HIS A 18 7.24 17.35 -4.37
CA HIS A 18 7.22 17.48 -5.84
C HIS A 18 6.15 16.72 -6.65
N ARG A 19 5.38 15.77 -6.07
CA ARG A 19 4.30 15.09 -6.81
C ARG A 19 2.97 15.15 -6.09
N GLU A 20 1.91 15.48 -6.81
CA GLU A 20 0.57 15.35 -6.24
C GLU A 20 0.28 13.89 -5.87
N GLN A 21 -0.33 13.67 -4.70
CA GLN A 21 -0.85 12.38 -4.29
C GLN A 21 -2.30 12.24 -4.75
N VAL A 22 -2.78 11.02 -4.95
CA VAL A 22 -4.16 10.79 -5.40
C VAL A 22 -5.00 10.32 -4.22
N VAL A 23 -6.17 10.90 -4.07
CA VAL A 23 -7.18 10.51 -3.09
C VAL A 23 -8.42 10.07 -3.84
N MET A 24 -8.81 8.82 -3.65
CA MET A 24 -10.02 8.23 -4.21
C MET A 24 -11.00 8.01 -3.07
N ARG A 25 -12.25 8.42 -3.23
CA ARG A 25 -13.31 8.28 -2.24
C ARG A 25 -14.48 7.50 -2.83
N PHE A 26 -15.02 6.60 -2.03
CA PHE A 26 -16.30 5.95 -2.27
C PHE A 26 -17.07 5.94 -0.96
N CYS A 27 -18.20 6.66 -0.87
CA CYS A 27 -19.08 6.58 0.30
C CYS A 27 -20.54 6.67 -0.13
N SER A 28 -21.28 5.60 0.19
CA SER A 28 -22.73 5.46 0.05
C SER A 28 -23.45 5.46 1.41
N GLU A 29 -22.70 5.28 2.50
CA GLU A 29 -23.19 5.27 3.88
C GLU A 29 -22.37 6.21 4.77
N ASP A 30 -22.98 6.73 5.84
CA ASP A 30 -22.29 7.54 6.84
C ASP A 30 -21.78 6.66 8.00
N LYS A 31 -20.49 6.31 7.96
CA LYS A 31 -19.81 5.50 8.97
C LYS A 31 -18.30 5.72 8.95
N VAL A 32 -17.62 5.20 9.98
CA VAL A 32 -16.16 5.24 10.09
C VAL A 32 -15.54 4.68 8.79
N PRO A 33 -14.75 5.47 8.05
CA PRO A 33 -14.30 5.07 6.73
C PRO A 33 -13.24 3.97 6.79
N MET A 34 -13.34 3.05 5.83
CA MET A 34 -12.28 2.10 5.53
C MET A 34 -11.21 2.77 4.67
N VAL A 35 -9.95 2.72 5.08
CA VAL A 35 -8.87 3.45 4.42
C VAL A 35 -7.79 2.48 3.95
N ARG A 36 -7.34 2.64 2.71
CA ARG A 36 -6.12 2.03 2.18
C ARG A 36 -5.10 3.11 1.88
N ILE A 37 -3.97 3.10 2.59
CA ILE A 37 -2.78 3.88 2.21
C ILE A 37 -1.95 3.01 1.27
N HIS A 38 -2.02 3.27 -0.03
CA HIS A 38 -1.32 2.52 -1.06
C HIS A 38 -0.03 3.21 -1.47
N SER A 39 1.07 2.47 -1.50
CA SER A 39 2.35 2.95 -2.02
C SER A 39 2.42 2.65 -3.51
N GLU A 40 2.74 3.64 -4.33
CA GLU A 40 2.86 3.48 -5.78
C GLU A 40 3.76 2.30 -6.15
N CYS A 41 3.29 1.49 -7.10
CA CYS A 41 4.06 0.42 -7.68
C CYS A 41 3.66 0.23 -9.15
N PHE A 42 4.28 0.98 -10.05
CA PHE A 42 4.02 0.93 -11.49
C PHE A 42 3.98 -0.51 -12.04
N THR A 43 4.97 -1.33 -11.65
CA THR A 43 5.06 -2.70 -12.14
C THR A 43 3.88 -3.57 -11.71
N GLY A 44 3.39 -3.40 -10.47
CA GLY A 44 2.29 -4.21 -9.94
C GLY A 44 0.93 -3.64 -10.33
N ASP A 45 0.79 -2.33 -10.22
CA ASP A 45 -0.49 -1.63 -10.31
C ASP A 45 -0.90 -1.39 -11.78
N VAL A 46 0.05 -1.13 -12.68
CA VAL A 46 -0.25 -0.75 -14.08
C VAL A 46 0.03 -1.88 -15.07
N VAL A 47 1.16 -2.58 -14.95
CA VAL A 47 1.56 -3.64 -15.88
C VAL A 47 1.37 -5.06 -15.31
N HIS A 48 0.67 -5.18 -14.18
CA HIS A 48 0.21 -6.43 -13.58
C HIS A 48 1.32 -7.48 -13.35
N SER A 49 2.51 -7.02 -12.94
CA SER A 49 3.64 -7.90 -12.62
C SER A 49 3.27 -8.90 -11.54
N GLN A 50 3.53 -10.17 -11.80
CA GLN A 50 3.34 -11.26 -10.84
C GLN A 50 4.45 -11.33 -9.77
N ARG A 51 5.51 -10.52 -9.90
CA ARG A 51 6.66 -10.50 -8.97
C ARG A 51 6.33 -9.84 -7.61
N CYS A 52 5.26 -9.05 -7.54
CA CYS A 52 4.77 -8.46 -6.30
C CYS A 52 3.26 -8.63 -6.17
N ASP A 53 2.73 -8.21 -5.03
CA ASP A 53 1.32 -8.29 -4.64
C ASP A 53 0.61 -6.92 -4.73
N CYS A 54 1.27 -5.88 -5.23
CA CYS A 54 0.77 -4.50 -5.15
C CYS A 54 -0.56 -4.30 -5.91
N GLY A 55 -0.62 -4.71 -7.18
CA GLY A 55 -1.85 -4.58 -7.97
C GLY A 55 -3.01 -5.37 -7.38
N GLN A 56 -2.75 -6.60 -6.95
CA GLN A 56 -3.75 -7.44 -6.27
C GLN A 56 -4.26 -6.79 -4.98
N GLN A 57 -3.38 -6.16 -4.20
CA GLN A 57 -3.79 -5.44 -2.99
C GLN A 57 -4.60 -4.18 -3.31
N LEU A 58 -4.28 -3.47 -4.39
CA LEU A 58 -5.06 -2.31 -4.81
C LEU A 58 -6.48 -2.74 -5.20
N ASP A 59 -6.58 -3.79 -6.03
CA ASP A 59 -7.86 -4.38 -6.46
C ASP A 59 -8.70 -4.88 -5.27
N ALA A 60 -8.08 -5.62 -4.36
CA ALA A 60 -8.74 -6.13 -3.17
C ALA A 60 -9.20 -4.98 -2.24
N SER A 61 -8.45 -3.89 -2.18
CA SER A 61 -8.83 -2.72 -1.37
C SER A 61 -10.02 -1.97 -1.97
N ILE A 62 -10.05 -1.80 -3.30
CA ILE A 62 -11.20 -1.21 -4.02
C ILE A 62 -12.46 -2.03 -3.70
N ALA A 63 -12.41 -3.34 -3.93
CA ALA A 63 -13.54 -4.24 -3.69
C ALA A 63 -13.99 -4.25 -2.22
N ALA A 64 -13.05 -4.25 -1.28
CA ALA A 64 -13.35 -4.21 0.15
C ALA A 64 -14.04 -2.90 0.55
N ILE A 65 -13.59 -1.75 0.02
CA ILE A 65 -14.20 -0.45 0.30
C ILE A 65 -15.60 -0.35 -0.33
N GLU A 66 -15.78 -0.84 -1.55
CA GLU A 66 -17.08 -0.90 -2.22
C GLU A 66 -18.08 -1.74 -1.42
N ALA A 67 -17.68 -2.96 -1.05
CA ALA A 67 -18.50 -3.85 -0.22
C ALA A 67 -18.77 -3.28 1.18
N TYR A 68 -17.80 -2.54 1.74
CA TYR A 68 -17.98 -1.88 3.02
C TYR A 68 -18.86 -0.63 2.92
N GLY A 69 -18.94 0.06 1.78
CA GLY A 69 -19.88 1.17 1.58
C GLY A 69 -19.36 2.56 1.94
N CYS A 70 -18.23 2.72 2.64
CA CYS A 70 -17.58 4.02 2.80
C CYS A 70 -16.08 3.95 3.08
N GLY A 71 -15.26 4.61 2.27
CA GLY A 71 -13.82 4.57 2.41
C GLY A 71 -13.03 5.41 1.44
N TYR A 72 -11.71 5.33 1.61
CA TYR A 72 -10.72 6.07 0.84
C TYR A 72 -9.55 5.18 0.41
N ILE A 73 -9.04 5.44 -0.79
CA ILE A 73 -7.70 5.01 -1.21
C ILE A 73 -6.83 6.25 -1.30
N ILE A 74 -5.75 6.26 -0.52
CA ILE A 74 -4.71 7.30 -0.56
C ILE A 74 -3.51 6.70 -1.28
N TYR A 75 -3.30 7.09 -2.54
CA TYR A 75 -2.24 6.59 -3.39
C TYR A 75 -1.05 7.54 -3.36
N ILE A 76 0.02 7.11 -2.68
CA ILE A 76 1.25 7.87 -2.48
C ILE A 76 2.25 7.54 -3.59
N ARG A 77 2.48 8.51 -4.47
CA ARG A 77 3.29 8.40 -5.70
C ARG A 77 4.79 8.41 -5.44
N ASP A 78 5.26 9.03 -4.37
CA ASP A 78 6.71 9.05 -4.08
C ASP A 78 7.22 7.79 -3.36
N HIS A 79 6.40 6.74 -3.29
CA HIS A 79 6.74 5.48 -2.62
C HIS A 79 7.20 4.35 -3.56
N GLU A 80 7.35 4.61 -4.85
CA GLU A 80 7.86 3.62 -5.79
C GLU A 80 9.21 3.06 -5.34
N GLY A 81 9.34 1.73 -5.41
CA GLY A 81 10.53 1.02 -4.93
C GLY A 81 10.81 1.17 -3.43
N ARG A 82 9.83 1.56 -2.59
CA ARG A 82 10.02 1.97 -1.19
C ARG A 82 10.75 3.31 -1.03
N GLY A 83 10.53 4.23 -1.97
CA GLY A 83 11.08 5.59 -1.97
C GLY A 83 12.37 5.77 -2.77
N ILE A 84 12.93 4.69 -3.35
CA ILE A 84 14.11 4.77 -4.21
C ILE A 84 13.77 5.11 -5.68
N GLY A 85 12.49 5.02 -6.04
CA GLY A 85 12.01 5.26 -7.41
C GLY A 85 12.11 4.05 -8.35
N LEU A 86 11.46 4.17 -9.51
CA LEU A 86 11.32 3.07 -10.48
C LEU A 86 12.65 2.62 -11.08
N THR A 87 13.53 3.55 -11.43
CA THR A 87 14.83 3.25 -12.05
C THR A 87 15.67 2.35 -11.16
N GLU A 88 15.79 2.70 -9.89
CA GLU A 88 16.57 1.94 -8.92
C GLU A 88 15.93 0.59 -8.60
N LYS A 89 14.60 0.54 -8.51
CA LYS A 89 13.85 -0.74 -8.41
C LYS A 89 14.15 -1.68 -9.57
N LEU A 90 14.20 -1.17 -10.80
CA LEU A 90 14.53 -1.99 -11.98
C LEU A 90 15.98 -2.51 -11.93
N LYS A 91 16.94 -1.68 -11.49
CA LYS A 91 18.32 -2.14 -11.25
C LYS A 91 18.37 -3.26 -10.19
N ALA A 92 17.62 -3.12 -9.10
CA ALA A 92 17.53 -4.17 -8.08
C ALA A 92 16.96 -5.48 -8.66
N TYR A 93 16.00 -5.41 -9.59
CA TYR A 93 15.48 -6.60 -10.29
C TYR A 93 16.51 -7.28 -11.18
N ILE A 94 17.39 -6.52 -11.83
CA ILE A 94 18.49 -7.09 -12.64
C ILE A 94 19.42 -7.89 -11.72
N LEU A 95 19.85 -7.30 -10.60
CA LEU A 95 20.70 -7.97 -9.61
C LEU A 95 20.04 -9.21 -9.00
N GLN A 96 18.72 -9.17 -8.77
CA GLN A 96 17.98 -10.34 -8.29
C GLN A 96 17.91 -11.47 -9.32
N ASN A 97 17.77 -11.14 -10.60
CA ASN A 97 17.83 -12.13 -11.68
C ASN A 97 19.24 -12.77 -11.79
N GLU A 98 20.28 -12.06 -11.36
CA GLU A 98 21.66 -12.56 -11.25
C GLU A 98 21.90 -13.41 -9.98
N GLY A 99 20.86 -13.61 -9.16
CA GLY A 99 20.88 -14.52 -8.01
C GLY A 99 20.95 -13.85 -6.64
N LEU A 100 21.02 -12.53 -6.55
CA LEU A 100 21.02 -11.82 -5.26
C LEU A 100 19.62 -11.85 -4.62
N ASP A 101 19.58 -11.90 -3.28
CA ASP A 101 18.32 -11.70 -2.57
C ASP A 101 17.89 -10.21 -2.63
N THR A 102 16.64 -9.93 -2.26
CA THR A 102 16.09 -8.57 -2.34
C THR A 102 16.82 -7.57 -1.43
N VAL A 103 17.35 -8.01 -0.29
CA VAL A 103 18.08 -7.14 0.63
C VAL A 103 19.49 -6.88 0.10
N ASP A 104 20.20 -7.93 -0.32
CA ASP A 104 21.54 -7.85 -0.88
C ASP A 104 21.57 -6.99 -2.14
N ALA A 105 20.55 -7.11 -3.00
CA ALA A 105 20.40 -6.26 -4.18
C ALA A 105 20.25 -4.77 -3.81
N ASN A 106 19.47 -4.45 -2.76
CA ASN A 106 19.30 -3.07 -2.31
C ASN A 106 20.56 -2.53 -1.61
N LEU A 107 21.21 -3.33 -0.77
CA LEU A 107 22.48 -2.96 -0.12
C LEU A 107 23.58 -2.71 -1.15
N LYS A 108 23.67 -3.54 -2.20
CA LYS A 108 24.65 -3.38 -3.29
C LYS A 108 24.43 -2.09 -4.09
N LEU A 109 23.21 -1.57 -4.12
CA LEU A 109 22.86 -0.30 -4.74
C LEU A 109 22.94 0.90 -3.76
N GLY A 110 23.34 0.67 -2.50
CA GLY A 110 23.48 1.71 -1.48
C GLY A 110 22.15 2.25 -0.95
N HIS A 111 21.06 1.48 -1.07
CA HIS A 111 19.73 1.92 -0.65
C HIS A 111 19.41 1.59 0.81
N VAL A 112 18.65 2.47 1.45
CA VAL A 112 17.94 2.15 2.71
C VAL A 112 16.86 1.12 2.43
N VAL A 113 16.70 0.16 3.33
CA VAL A 113 15.76 -0.98 3.16
C VAL A 113 14.30 -0.50 3.04
N ASP A 114 13.96 0.59 3.73
CA ASP A 114 12.68 1.27 3.63
C ASP A 114 12.85 2.75 3.96
N SER A 115 12.47 3.64 3.05
CA SER A 115 12.55 5.10 3.23
C SER A 115 11.18 5.78 3.23
N ARG A 116 10.10 4.97 3.30
CA ARG A 116 8.74 5.48 3.18
C ARG A 116 8.37 6.31 4.39
N ASP A 117 7.71 7.43 4.10
CA ASP A 117 7.24 8.40 5.07
C ASP A 117 5.72 8.52 4.96
N TRP A 118 5.02 8.31 6.07
CA TRP A 118 3.55 8.33 6.12
C TRP A 118 3.00 9.73 6.41
N SER A 119 3.85 10.75 6.58
CA SER A 119 3.46 12.12 6.93
C SER A 119 2.41 12.71 5.98
N GLU A 120 2.54 12.47 4.68
CA GLU A 120 1.59 12.98 3.69
C GLU A 120 0.24 12.28 3.76
N ALA A 121 0.24 10.96 3.95
CA ALA A 121 -1.00 10.22 4.15
C ALA A 121 -1.74 10.70 5.41
N ILE A 122 -1.00 10.97 6.48
CA ILE A 122 -1.54 11.54 7.72
C ILE A 122 -2.08 12.95 7.49
N ALA A 123 -1.36 13.81 6.75
CA ALA A 123 -1.82 15.16 6.42
C ALA A 123 -3.12 15.13 5.60
N ILE A 124 -3.22 14.22 4.62
CA ILE A 124 -4.43 13.98 3.84
C ILE A 124 -5.58 13.60 4.77
N LEU A 125 -5.39 12.62 5.67
CA LEU A 125 -6.43 12.19 6.60
C LEU A 125 -6.91 13.33 7.51
N LYS A 126 -5.98 14.16 8.01
CA LYS A 126 -6.33 15.34 8.82
C LYS A 126 -7.12 16.37 8.02
N ASN A 127 -6.75 16.63 6.77
CA ASN A 127 -7.48 17.56 5.91
C ASN A 127 -8.86 17.04 5.49
N LEU A 128 -9.04 15.72 5.42
CA LEU A 128 -10.35 15.08 5.24
C LEU A 128 -11.22 15.17 6.51
N GLY A 129 -10.68 15.60 7.65
CA GLY A 129 -11.40 15.74 8.92
C GLY A 129 -11.76 14.42 9.58
N VAL A 130 -11.11 13.31 9.21
CA VAL A 130 -11.41 11.99 9.80
C VAL A 130 -10.68 11.82 11.13
N SER A 131 -11.43 11.47 12.18
CA SER A 131 -10.90 11.24 13.53
C SER A 131 -10.72 9.75 13.86
N ALA A 132 -11.38 8.87 13.12
CA ALA A 132 -11.28 7.42 13.24
C ALA A 132 -11.30 6.75 11.86
N ILE A 133 -10.53 5.67 11.69
CA ILE A 133 -10.47 4.90 10.45
C ILE A 133 -10.37 3.39 10.72
N LYS A 134 -10.83 2.59 9.76
CA LYS A 134 -10.50 1.17 9.63
C LYS A 134 -9.41 1.01 8.56
N LEU A 135 -8.16 0.80 8.97
CA LEU A 135 -7.00 0.81 8.08
C LEU A 135 -6.70 -0.59 7.49
N LEU A 136 -6.82 -0.73 6.18
CA LEU A 136 -6.46 -1.94 5.42
C LEU A 136 -4.94 -2.08 5.26
N THR A 137 -4.28 -2.76 6.19
CA THR A 137 -2.82 -2.94 6.18
C THR A 137 -2.34 -4.17 6.95
N ASN A 138 -1.29 -4.82 6.43
CA ASN A 138 -0.50 -5.82 7.15
C ASN A 138 0.84 -5.24 7.66
N ASN A 139 1.08 -3.94 7.45
CA ASN A 139 2.25 -3.24 7.96
C ASN A 139 1.92 -2.61 9.33
N PRO A 140 2.47 -3.10 10.45
CA PRO A 140 2.24 -2.54 11.78
C PRO A 140 2.80 -1.11 11.93
N GLU A 141 3.83 -0.74 11.18
CA GLU A 141 4.38 0.63 11.23
C GLU A 141 3.42 1.67 10.68
N LYS A 142 2.58 1.30 9.70
CA LYS A 142 1.51 2.19 9.19
C LYS A 142 0.46 2.46 10.26
N VAL A 143 0.03 1.40 10.95
CA VAL A 143 -0.92 1.51 12.08
C VAL A 143 -0.32 2.40 13.16
N LYS A 144 0.93 2.09 13.51
CA LYS A 144 1.95 2.93 14.13
C LYS A 144 1.71 4.43 13.94
N ALA A 145 2.15 4.87 12.76
CA ALA A 145 2.23 6.26 12.37
C ALA A 145 0.86 6.96 12.36
N VAL A 146 -0.20 6.26 11.97
CA VAL A 146 -1.55 6.84 11.98
C VAL A 146 -2.05 7.05 13.42
N ALA A 147 -1.89 6.05 14.29
CA ALA A 147 -2.31 6.14 15.69
C ALA A 147 -1.55 7.25 16.43
N ASP A 148 -0.23 7.33 16.26
CA ASP A 148 0.63 8.36 16.86
C ASP A 148 0.25 9.78 16.38
N SER A 149 -0.44 9.91 15.25
CA SER A 149 -0.89 11.21 14.72
C SER A 149 -2.16 11.76 15.39
N GLY A 150 -2.80 10.99 16.27
CA GLY A 150 -4.03 11.31 16.97
C GLY A 150 -5.31 10.79 16.29
N ILE A 151 -5.19 9.97 15.25
CA ILE A 151 -6.33 9.36 14.54
C ILE A 151 -6.56 7.96 15.11
N ALA A 152 -7.78 7.68 15.58
CA ALA A 152 -8.12 6.34 16.06
C ALA A 152 -8.05 5.34 14.90
N CYS A 153 -7.25 4.29 15.05
CA CYS A 153 -6.93 3.38 13.95
C CYS A 153 -7.22 1.93 14.34
N GLU A 154 -8.27 1.36 13.74
CA GLU A 154 -8.53 -0.09 13.78
C GLU A 154 -7.81 -0.76 12.61
N GLN A 155 -6.93 -1.71 12.87
CA GLN A 155 -6.25 -2.45 11.80
C GLN A 155 -7.15 -3.54 11.24
N LEU A 156 -7.28 -3.58 9.92
CA LEU A 156 -7.87 -4.68 9.17
C LEU A 156 -6.81 -5.31 8.26
N SER A 157 -6.61 -6.62 8.39
CA SER A 157 -5.68 -7.36 7.54
C SER A 157 -6.21 -7.43 6.11
N LEU A 158 -5.31 -7.26 5.13
CA LEU A 158 -5.61 -7.42 3.72
C LEU A 158 -4.88 -8.65 3.19
N SER A 159 -5.60 -9.75 2.99
CA SER A 159 -5.03 -10.97 2.42
C SER A 159 -5.26 -10.99 0.91
N VAL A 160 -4.21 -11.31 0.16
CA VAL A 160 -4.29 -11.67 -1.26
C VAL A 160 -3.57 -12.99 -1.44
N GLU A 161 -4.14 -13.88 -2.25
CA GLU A 161 -3.58 -15.21 -2.45
C GLU A 161 -2.20 -15.13 -3.14
N PRO A 162 -1.14 -15.70 -2.53
CA PRO A 162 0.19 -15.77 -3.13
C PRO A 162 0.17 -16.58 -4.44
N ASN A 163 0.91 -16.11 -5.43
CA ASN A 163 1.17 -16.86 -6.67
C ASN A 163 2.58 -17.50 -6.62
N GLU A 164 2.90 -18.37 -7.56
CA GLU A 164 4.19 -19.08 -7.55
C GLU A 164 5.42 -18.15 -7.64
N PHE A 165 5.26 -16.97 -8.26
CA PHE A 165 6.34 -16.02 -8.51
C PHE A 165 6.59 -15.07 -7.32
N ASN A 166 5.59 -14.81 -6.47
CA ASN A 166 5.70 -13.88 -5.34
C ASN A 166 5.87 -14.56 -3.97
N LYS A 167 5.78 -15.89 -3.87
CA LYS A 167 6.00 -16.65 -2.61
C LYS A 167 7.28 -16.25 -1.89
N LYS A 168 8.42 -16.25 -2.60
CA LYS A 168 9.74 -15.90 -2.03
C LYS A 168 9.78 -14.43 -1.57
N TYR A 169 9.22 -13.53 -2.37
CA TYR A 169 9.12 -12.11 -2.04
C TYR A 169 8.29 -11.86 -0.77
N LEU A 170 7.12 -12.50 -0.67
CA LEU A 170 6.23 -12.39 0.49
C LEU A 170 6.86 -12.98 1.75
N ALA A 171 7.56 -14.11 1.64
CA ALA A 171 8.30 -14.72 2.75
C ALA A 171 9.39 -13.76 3.28
N THR A 172 10.23 -13.19 2.41
CA THR A 172 11.24 -12.20 2.81
C THR A 172 10.62 -10.96 3.46
N LYS A 173 9.46 -10.51 2.96
CA LYS A 173 8.72 -9.36 3.51
C LYS A 173 8.21 -9.66 4.93
N ALA A 174 7.72 -10.86 5.20
CA ALA A 174 7.29 -11.25 6.52
C ALA A 174 8.47 -11.41 7.50
N GLU A 175 9.52 -12.12 7.08
CA GLU A 175 10.67 -12.45 7.93
C GLU A 175 11.52 -11.23 8.29
N ARG A 176 11.82 -10.38 7.30
CA ARG A 176 12.79 -9.29 7.49
C ARG A 176 12.17 -7.92 7.77
N LEU A 177 10.89 -7.73 7.47
CA LEU A 177 10.22 -6.42 7.61
C LEU A 177 9.06 -6.44 8.60
N GLY A 178 8.85 -7.56 9.31
CA GLY A 178 7.83 -7.65 10.35
C GLY A 178 6.39 -7.52 9.84
N HIS A 179 6.16 -7.66 8.53
CA HIS A 179 4.81 -7.70 7.99
C HIS A 179 4.11 -8.96 8.48
N THR A 180 2.90 -8.82 9.03
CA THR A 180 2.11 -9.99 9.45
C THR A 180 1.81 -10.85 8.23
N ALA A 181 2.25 -12.11 8.24
CA ALA A 181 1.88 -13.08 7.23
C ALA A 181 0.36 -13.25 7.25
N SER A 182 -0.28 -13.27 6.08
CA SER A 182 -1.68 -13.60 5.94
C SER A 182 -1.91 -15.01 6.49
N GLN A 183 -2.37 -15.11 7.75
CA GLN A 183 -2.87 -16.37 8.26
C GLN A 183 -4.23 -16.60 7.62
N GLN A 184 -4.32 -17.67 6.82
CA GLN A 184 -5.61 -18.20 6.40
C GLN A 184 -6.37 -18.62 7.65
N SER A 185 -7.50 -17.94 7.92
CA SER A 185 -8.57 -18.55 8.70
C SER A 185 -9.12 -19.70 7.87
N GLY A 186 -8.55 -20.89 8.06
CA GLY A 186 -9.09 -22.12 7.49
C GLY A 186 -10.49 -22.36 8.06
N GLY A 187 -11.51 -22.16 7.23
CA GLY A 187 -12.83 -22.69 7.48
C GLY A 187 -12.79 -24.21 7.36
N LYS A 188 -13.04 -24.90 8.47
CA LYS A 188 -13.70 -26.20 8.46
C LYS A 188 -15.20 -25.98 8.57
#